data_AF-A0A2X4SEZ5-F1
#
_entry.id   AF-A0A2X4SEZ5-F1
#
_cell.length_a   1.000
_cell.length_b   1.000
_cell.length_c   1.000
_cell.angle_alpha   90.00
_cell.angle_beta   90.00
_cell.angle_gamma   90.00
#
_symmetry.space_group_name_H-M   'P 1'
#
loop_
_entity.id
_entity.type
_entity.pdbx_description
1 polymer ?
#
loop_
_entity_poly.entity_id
_entity_poly.type
_entity_poly.pdbx_seq_one_letter_code
_entity_poly.pdbx_strand_id
1 'polypeptide(L)'
;MLRAARKSHLSCGRDGYMLFRTFVENTNVDTIMDNKKILYISQEIEPYMRESEMAHVSRYLPQLIQEAGQEVRIFMPRYGLVNERRNQLHEVIRLSGLNLIINDTDHPLIIKVASIPQARMQVYFIDNDDFFKRKSKFAVDGKQHKDNDERSIFFVRGAFETIKKLLWIPDVIHCHGAFTALALIYLKQVYHDDPCFAKAKIVYSLYNDPSPVEMPAELFEKLRFDKLADELLASMGGQTDSVALDRLAIAYADGLVRGSAELSPEVETLLSQTDKPVLGYQQEIDTEAYNLFYNQVLTHN
;
A
#
# COMPACT_ATOMS: atom_id res chain seq x y z
N MET A 1 -66.11 -4.71 20.29
CA MET A 1 -66.96 -5.91 20.38
C MET A 1 -66.13 -7.04 20.96
N LEU A 2 -66.52 -7.53 22.16
CA LEU A 2 -66.37 -8.89 22.74
C LEU A 2 -64.97 -9.57 22.70
N ARG A 3 -64.42 -10.22 23.74
CA ARG A 3 -64.86 -10.70 25.07
C ARG A 3 -63.56 -11.13 25.80
N ALA A 4 -63.35 -10.71 27.05
CA ALA A 4 -63.48 -11.52 28.27
C ALA A 4 -62.41 -12.62 28.48
N ALA A 5 -61.73 -12.50 29.63
CA ALA A 5 -60.77 -13.44 30.18
C ALA A 5 -61.41 -14.67 30.86
N ARG A 6 -60.57 -15.71 31.00
CA ARG A 6 -60.62 -16.87 31.92
C ARG A 6 -61.69 -17.96 31.67
N LYS A 7 -61.20 -19.19 31.48
CA LYS A 7 -61.39 -20.29 32.46
C LYS A 7 -60.33 -21.37 32.27
N SER A 8 -59.67 -21.68 33.37
CA SER A 8 -58.75 -22.79 33.60
C SER A 8 -59.51 -24.12 33.67
N HIS A 9 -59.06 -25.13 32.93
CA HIS A 9 -59.27 -26.55 33.25
C HIS A 9 -57.90 -27.23 33.17
N LEU A 10 -57.36 -27.60 34.34
CA LEU A 10 -56.31 -28.61 34.42
C LEU A 10 -56.99 -29.98 34.25
N SER A 11 -56.57 -30.74 33.25
CA SER A 11 -56.59 -32.20 33.34
C SER A 11 -55.18 -32.71 33.07
N CYS A 12 -54.70 -33.50 34.02
CA CYS A 12 -53.43 -34.20 34.02
C CYS A 12 -53.51 -35.40 33.08
N GLY A 13 -52.51 -35.61 32.21
CA GLY A 13 -52.42 -36.84 31.44
C GLY A 13 -51.40 -36.83 30.30
N ARG A 14 -50.16 -37.19 30.65
CA ARG A 14 -49.18 -37.99 29.87
C ARG A 14 -48.74 -37.48 28.49
N ASP A 15 -47.47 -37.07 28.46
CA ASP A 15 -46.46 -37.34 27.43
C ASP A 15 -46.90 -37.33 25.97
N GLY A 16 -46.65 -36.18 25.32
CA GLY A 16 -46.73 -36.03 23.87
C GLY A 16 -46.11 -34.70 23.45
N TYR A 17 -44.78 -34.61 23.46
CA TYR A 17 -44.07 -33.47 22.87
C TYR A 17 -44.29 -33.47 21.36
N MET A 18 -45.21 -32.62 20.92
CA MET A 18 -45.37 -32.25 19.52
C MET A 18 -44.20 -31.33 19.14
N LEU A 19 -43.24 -31.87 18.39
CA LEU A 19 -42.11 -31.13 17.81
C LEU A 19 -42.63 -30.11 16.78
N PHE A 20 -42.88 -28.87 17.22
CA PHE A 20 -42.85 -27.73 16.32
C PHE A 20 -41.37 -27.43 16.02
N ARG A 21 -40.86 -28.00 14.92
CA ARG A 21 -39.62 -27.52 14.30
C ARG A 21 -39.91 -26.16 13.67
N THR A 22 -39.70 -25.09 14.42
CA THR A 22 -39.43 -23.78 13.83
C THR A 22 -38.06 -23.88 13.20
N PHE A 23 -38.01 -23.96 11.87
CA PHE A 23 -36.79 -23.73 11.10
C PHE A 23 -36.38 -22.29 11.34
N VAL A 24 -35.42 -22.08 12.26
CA VAL A 24 -34.61 -20.87 12.25
C VAL A 24 -33.50 -21.16 11.24
N GLU A 25 -33.59 -20.55 10.07
CA GLU A 25 -32.46 -20.46 9.15
C GLU A 25 -31.37 -19.67 9.88
N ASN A 26 -30.40 -20.40 10.43
CA ASN A 26 -29.12 -19.85 10.83
C ASN A 26 -28.35 -19.51 9.55
N THR A 27 -28.67 -18.38 8.93
CA THR A 27 -27.71 -17.65 8.10
C THR A 27 -26.98 -16.64 8.99
N ASN A 28 -26.33 -17.15 10.05
CA ASN A 28 -25.14 -16.49 10.56
C ASN A 28 -23.98 -17.10 9.77
N VAL A 29 -23.79 -16.61 8.55
CA VAL A 29 -22.43 -16.51 8.05
C VAL A 29 -21.83 -15.40 8.91
N ASP A 30 -21.32 -15.79 10.07
CA ASP A 30 -20.31 -15.02 10.78
C ASP A 30 -19.10 -14.96 9.86
N THR A 31 -19.18 -14.10 8.84
CA THR A 31 -17.99 -13.53 8.23
C THR A 31 -17.41 -12.68 9.34
N ILE A 32 -16.64 -13.31 10.23
CA ILE A 32 -15.59 -12.62 10.94
C ILE A 32 -14.83 -11.94 9.80
N MET A 33 -15.07 -10.65 9.59
CA MET A 33 -14.30 -9.87 8.65
C MET A 33 -12.88 -9.99 9.15
N ASP A 34 -12.10 -10.87 8.52
CA ASP A 34 -10.72 -11.07 8.90
C ASP A 34 -10.06 -9.71 8.77
N ASN A 35 -9.51 -9.24 9.89
CA ASN A 35 -9.00 -7.89 10.00
C ASN A 35 -7.72 -7.80 9.15
N LYS A 36 -7.84 -7.26 7.94
CA LYS A 36 -6.71 -7.25 7.00
C LYS A 36 -5.67 -6.26 7.46
N LYS A 37 -4.42 -6.63 7.21
CA LYS A 37 -3.25 -5.80 7.40
C LYS A 37 -2.85 -5.20 6.07
N ILE A 38 -3.03 -3.90 5.93
CA ILE A 38 -2.74 -3.16 4.70
C ILE A 38 -1.53 -2.25 4.92
N LEU A 39 -0.45 -2.56 4.22
CA LEU A 39 0.76 -1.76 4.16
C LEU A 39 0.66 -0.77 3.01
N TYR A 40 0.65 0.53 3.30
CA TYR A 40 0.78 1.55 2.28
C TYR A 40 2.24 1.98 2.14
N ILE A 41 2.76 1.97 0.92
CA ILE A 41 4.08 2.52 0.58
C ILE A 41 3.82 3.66 -0.38
N SER A 42 3.96 4.90 0.08
CA SER A 42 3.59 6.06 -0.71
C SER A 42 4.76 6.98 -0.99
N GLN A 43 4.84 7.46 -2.22
CA GLN A 43 5.77 8.47 -2.64
C GLN A 43 5.58 9.80 -1.89
N GLU A 44 4.34 10.20 -1.54
CA GLU A 44 4.04 11.47 -0.89
C GLU A 44 2.72 11.43 -0.10
N ILE A 45 2.65 12.16 1.02
CA ILE A 45 1.52 12.14 1.95
C ILE A 45 1.25 13.55 2.50
N GLU A 46 -0.01 13.96 2.55
CA GLU A 46 -0.44 15.18 3.26
C GLU A 46 -0.43 15.00 4.79
N PRO A 47 0.07 15.97 5.58
CA PRO A 47 0.47 17.32 5.20
C PRO A 47 2.00 17.47 5.06
N TYR A 48 2.72 16.36 4.89
CA TYR A 48 4.18 16.34 4.93
C TYR A 48 4.81 16.82 3.62
N MET A 49 4.14 16.56 2.50
CA MET A 49 4.50 17.03 1.16
C MET A 49 3.46 18.01 0.62
N ARG A 50 3.75 18.59 -0.55
CA ARG A 50 2.80 19.45 -1.27
C ARG A 50 1.56 18.65 -1.64
N GLU A 51 0.40 19.32 -1.61
CA GLU A 51 -0.87 18.76 -2.05
C GLU A 51 -0.81 18.30 -3.51
N SER A 52 -1.39 17.13 -3.74
CA SER A 52 -1.56 16.44 -5.03
C SER A 52 -2.64 15.37 -4.84
N GLU A 53 -3.19 14.81 -5.93
CA GLU A 53 -4.16 13.69 -5.83
C GLU A 53 -3.55 12.51 -5.06
N MET A 54 -2.28 12.19 -5.32
CA MET A 54 -1.56 11.11 -4.64
C MET A 54 -1.38 11.38 -3.15
N ALA A 55 -0.97 12.60 -2.78
CA ALA A 55 -0.75 12.98 -1.39
C ALA A 55 -2.06 12.99 -0.60
N HIS A 56 -3.16 13.39 -1.25
CA HIS A 56 -4.51 13.37 -0.71
C HIS A 56 -4.98 11.93 -0.46
N VAL A 57 -4.94 11.06 -1.48
CA VAL A 57 -5.35 9.65 -1.32
C VAL A 57 -4.50 8.96 -0.26
N SER A 58 -3.18 9.14 -0.28
CA SER A 58 -2.26 8.53 0.69
C SER A 58 -2.46 9.03 2.13
N ARG A 59 -3.17 10.15 2.32
CA ARG A 59 -3.57 10.63 3.64
C ARG A 59 -4.90 10.02 4.09
N TYR A 60 -5.92 10.11 3.24
CA TYR A 60 -7.29 9.84 3.64
C TYR A 60 -7.72 8.39 3.46
N LEU A 61 -7.26 7.70 2.40
CA LEU A 61 -7.60 6.28 2.19
C LEU A 61 -7.12 5.39 3.34
N PRO A 62 -5.85 5.47 3.79
CA PRO A 62 -5.40 4.65 4.92
C PRO A 62 -6.16 4.96 6.22
N GLN A 63 -6.53 6.22 6.45
CA GLN A 63 -7.36 6.62 7.60
C GLN A 63 -8.74 5.95 7.52
N LEU A 64 -9.43 6.08 6.39
CA LEU A 64 -10.78 5.54 6.21
C LEU A 64 -10.80 4.00 6.32
N ILE A 65 -9.78 3.34 5.77
CA ILE A 65 -9.61 1.89 5.87
C ILE A 65 -9.35 1.46 7.32
N GLN A 66 -8.57 2.23 8.08
CA GLN A 66 -8.40 2.00 9.51
C GLN A 66 -9.71 2.20 10.29
N GLU A 67 -10.49 3.22 9.95
CA GLU A 67 -11.81 3.49 10.55
C GLU A 67 -12.84 2.40 10.19
N ALA A 68 -12.70 1.77 9.03
CA ALA A 68 -13.44 0.56 8.63
C ALA A 68 -12.95 -0.73 9.33
N GLY A 69 -12.08 -0.60 10.33
CA GLY A 69 -11.66 -1.68 11.21
C GLY A 69 -10.48 -2.51 10.70
N GLN A 70 -9.82 -2.10 9.61
CA GLN A 70 -8.61 -2.76 9.11
C GLN A 70 -7.36 -2.28 9.86
N GLU A 71 -6.30 -3.08 9.90
CA GLU A 71 -5.00 -2.66 10.42
C GLU A 71 -4.16 -2.00 9.32
N VAL A 72 -3.63 -0.81 9.61
CA VAL A 72 -2.93 -0.01 8.60
C VAL A 72 -1.54 0.41 9.09
N ARG A 73 -0.56 0.33 8.20
CA ARG A 73 0.74 1.00 8.34
C ARG A 73 1.04 1.74 7.05
N ILE A 74 1.67 2.91 7.16
CA ILE A 74 2.02 3.71 5.99
C ILE A 74 3.45 4.24 6.06
N PHE A 75 4.16 4.14 4.94
CA PHE A 75 5.53 4.56 4.76
C PHE A 75 5.66 5.66 3.70
N MET A 76 6.59 6.58 3.93
CA MET A 76 6.97 7.63 2.99
C MET A 76 8.48 7.92 3.09
N PRO A 77 9.15 8.37 2.02
CA PRO A 77 10.52 8.88 2.15
C PRO A 77 10.55 10.15 3.01
N ARG A 78 11.56 10.28 3.87
CA ARG A 78 11.80 11.54 4.59
C ARG A 78 12.51 12.52 3.66
N TYR A 79 11.83 13.09 2.66
CA TYR A 79 12.43 14.18 1.88
C TYR A 79 12.82 15.37 2.77
N GLY A 80 13.87 16.11 2.40
CA GLY A 80 14.35 17.27 3.14
C GLY A 80 13.37 18.44 3.14
N LEU A 81 12.28 18.32 2.37
CA LEU A 81 11.10 19.18 2.41
C LEU A 81 10.26 18.96 3.69
N VAL A 82 10.31 17.77 4.29
CA VAL A 82 9.58 17.42 5.52
C VAL A 82 10.24 18.10 6.72
N ASN A 83 9.49 19.04 7.32
CA ASN A 83 9.95 19.78 8.49
C ASN A 83 9.82 18.94 9.77
N GLU A 84 10.94 18.38 10.24
CA GLU A 84 10.97 17.51 11.43
C GLU A 84 10.44 18.17 12.69
N ARG A 85 10.84 19.42 12.96
CA ARG A 85 10.44 20.13 14.18
C ARG A 85 8.95 20.43 14.19
N ARG A 86 8.42 20.95 13.08
CA ARG A 86 6.99 21.28 12.94
C ARG A 86 6.12 20.04 13.08
N ASN A 87 6.56 18.95 12.46
CA ASN A 87 5.80 17.70 12.38
C ASN A 87 6.12 16.72 13.52
N GLN A 88 6.99 17.11 14.45
CA GLN A 88 7.39 16.30 15.62
C GLN A 88 7.87 14.90 15.22
N LEU A 89 8.70 14.81 14.17
CA LEU A 89 9.27 13.53 13.77
C LEU A 89 10.23 13.06 14.85
N HIS A 90 10.07 11.82 15.30
CA HIS A 90 10.94 11.20 16.30
C HIS A 90 11.51 9.91 15.75
N GLU A 91 12.80 9.70 15.98
CA GLU A 91 13.46 8.48 15.59
C GLU A 91 12.99 7.30 16.45
N VAL A 92 12.72 6.17 15.79
CA VAL A 92 12.39 4.91 16.44
C VAL A 92 13.65 4.07 16.52
N ILE A 93 14.46 4.28 17.55
CA ILE A 93 15.79 3.65 17.75
C ILE A 93 15.74 2.13 17.56
N ARG A 94 14.70 1.46 18.07
CA ARG A 94 14.53 0.01 17.95
C ARG A 94 14.34 -0.47 16.50
N LEU A 95 13.87 0.39 15.60
CA LEU A 95 13.69 0.09 14.18
C LEU A 95 14.90 0.56 13.34
N SER A 96 15.52 1.68 13.72
CA SER A 96 16.77 2.17 13.12
C SER A 96 17.97 1.24 13.34
N GLY A 97 19.07 1.56 12.65
CA GLY A 97 20.40 0.97 12.90
C GLY A 97 20.71 -0.27 12.07
N LEU A 98 19.85 -0.63 11.12
CA LEU A 98 20.18 -1.58 10.06
C LEU A 98 20.94 -0.84 8.94
N ASN A 99 21.82 -1.53 8.23
CA ASN A 99 22.43 -1.00 7.01
C ASN A 99 21.81 -1.68 5.79
N LEU A 100 21.49 -0.90 4.77
CA LEU A 100 21.11 -1.40 3.46
C LEU A 100 22.30 -1.20 2.52
N ILE A 101 22.69 -2.29 1.85
CA ILE A 101 23.71 -2.23 0.81
C ILE A 101 23.03 -1.79 -0.48
N ILE A 102 23.44 -0.63 -1.00
CA ILE A 102 23.02 -0.08 -2.28
C ILE A 102 24.29 0.16 -3.09
N ASN A 103 24.42 -0.49 -4.25
CA ASN A 103 25.55 -0.32 -5.16
C ASN A 103 26.92 -0.42 -4.44
N ASP A 104 27.15 -1.55 -3.75
CA ASP A 104 28.36 -1.84 -2.95
C ASP A 104 28.64 -0.88 -1.78
N THR A 105 27.70 -0.01 -1.41
CA THR A 105 27.86 0.94 -0.30
C THR A 105 26.83 0.68 0.79
N ASP A 106 27.29 0.65 2.05
CA ASP A 106 26.43 0.54 3.22
C ASP A 106 25.79 1.90 3.57
N HIS A 107 24.46 1.95 3.57
CA HIS A 107 23.71 3.13 3.97
C HIS A 107 22.89 2.84 5.23
N PRO A 108 23.00 3.66 6.30
CA PRO A 108 22.22 3.45 7.51
C PRO A 108 20.74 3.75 7.28
N LEU A 109 19.89 2.80 7.68
CA LEU A 109 18.44 2.91 7.69
C LEU A 109 17.98 3.56 9.00
N ILE A 110 17.47 4.79 8.88
CA ILE A 110 16.89 5.54 9.99
C ILE A 110 15.38 5.55 9.83
N ILE A 111 14.66 5.14 10.88
CA ILE A 111 13.19 5.14 10.87
C ILE A 111 12.69 6.24 11.79
N LYS A 112 11.99 7.21 11.21
CA LYS A 112 11.30 8.24 11.96
C LYS A 112 9.80 8.01 11.93
N VAL A 113 9.09 8.47 12.95
CA VAL A 113 7.63 8.42 12.99
C VAL A 113 7.09 9.80 13.31
N ALA A 114 5.98 10.15 12.67
CA ALA A 114 5.12 11.24 13.11
C ALA A 114 3.67 10.77 13.18
N SER A 115 2.92 11.33 14.11
CA SER A 115 1.49 11.09 14.23
C SER A 115 0.73 12.14 13.43
N ILE A 116 -0.40 11.75 12.86
CA ILE A 116 -1.44 12.65 12.37
C ILE A 116 -2.57 12.62 13.40
N PRO A 117 -2.65 13.60 14.32
CA PRO A 117 -3.56 13.52 15.47
C PRO A 117 -5.04 13.38 15.07
N GLN A 118 -5.45 14.08 14.00
CA GLN A 118 -6.84 14.04 13.51
C GLN A 118 -7.23 12.66 12.98
N ALA A 119 -6.27 11.90 12.43
CA ALA A 119 -6.49 10.57 11.86
C ALA A 119 -6.17 9.43 12.85
N ARG A 120 -5.62 9.76 14.04
CA ARG A 120 -5.05 8.79 15.00
C ARG A 120 -4.11 7.78 14.33
N MET A 121 -3.40 8.22 13.28
CA MET A 121 -2.56 7.38 12.43
C MET A 121 -1.09 7.76 12.61
N GLN A 122 -0.20 6.77 12.50
CA GLN A 122 1.25 6.98 12.48
C GLN A 122 1.80 6.80 11.07
N VAL A 123 2.64 7.73 10.64
CA VAL A 123 3.38 7.64 9.38
C VAL A 123 4.84 7.32 9.69
N TYR A 124 5.35 6.26 9.08
CA TYR A 124 6.75 5.86 9.15
C TYR A 124 7.51 6.52 8.02
N PHE A 125 8.64 7.13 8.35
CA PHE A 125 9.52 7.79 7.40
C PHE A 125 10.80 6.98 7.26
N ILE A 126 11.13 6.62 6.03
CA ILE A 126 12.44 6.07 5.69
C ILE A 126 13.38 7.25 5.47
N ASP A 127 14.40 7.36 6.31
CA ASP A 127 15.36 8.46 6.30
C ASP A 127 16.78 7.94 6.10
N ASN A 128 17.58 8.75 5.43
CA ASN A 128 19.00 8.56 5.21
C ASN A 128 19.60 9.90 4.74
N ASP A 129 20.73 10.26 5.34
CA ASP A 129 21.35 11.58 5.13
C ASP A 129 21.90 11.77 3.71
N ASP A 130 22.30 10.68 3.03
CA ASP A 130 22.83 10.72 1.67
C ASP A 130 21.71 10.90 0.65
N PHE A 131 20.56 10.26 0.89
CA PHE A 131 19.47 10.13 -0.08
C PHE A 131 18.37 11.17 0.05
N PHE A 132 17.95 11.53 1.27
CA PHE A 132 16.72 12.30 1.43
C PHE A 132 16.90 13.68 2.06
N LYS A 133 18.12 14.08 2.44
CA LYS A 133 18.40 15.38 3.07
C LYS A 133 18.15 16.59 2.17
N ARG A 134 18.16 16.40 0.83
CA ARG A 134 17.98 17.48 -0.15
C ARG A 134 16.59 18.10 -0.04
N LYS A 135 16.50 19.43 -0.11
CA LYS A 135 15.23 20.20 -0.07
C LYS A 135 14.48 20.17 -1.41
N SER A 136 14.37 18.99 -2.01
CA SER A 136 13.64 18.75 -3.26
C SER A 136 13.19 17.28 -3.32
N LYS A 137 12.15 17.00 -4.12
CA LYS A 137 11.60 15.66 -4.30
C LYS A 137 12.46 14.84 -5.26
N PHE A 138 12.43 15.15 -6.56
CA PHE A 138 13.17 14.41 -7.61
C PHE A 138 14.11 15.26 -8.45
N ALA A 139 13.90 16.58 -8.49
CA ALA A 139 14.65 17.47 -9.36
C ALA A 139 14.93 18.82 -8.69
N VAL A 140 15.95 19.52 -9.18
CA VAL A 140 16.25 20.92 -8.86
C VAL A 140 16.45 21.65 -10.19
N ASP A 141 15.78 22.78 -10.36
CA ASP A 141 15.82 23.59 -11.59
C ASP A 141 15.56 22.78 -12.87
N GLY A 142 14.60 21.85 -12.80
CA GLY A 142 14.21 20.97 -13.90
C GLY A 142 15.17 19.80 -14.18
N LYS A 143 16.27 19.67 -13.43
CA LYS A 143 17.21 18.55 -13.56
C LYS A 143 16.95 17.50 -12.50
N GLN A 144 16.67 16.28 -12.94
CA GLN A 144 16.46 15.12 -12.08
C GLN A 144 17.73 14.79 -11.30
N HIS A 145 17.56 14.30 -10.07
CA HIS A 145 18.67 13.83 -9.26
C HIS A 145 19.26 12.56 -9.85
N LYS A 146 20.59 12.49 -9.89
CA LYS A 146 21.33 11.36 -10.49
C LYS A 146 21.24 10.06 -9.69
N ASP A 147 20.68 10.12 -8.50
CA ASP A 147 20.53 9.01 -7.56
C ASP A 147 19.05 8.69 -7.28
N ASN A 148 18.11 9.16 -8.12
CA ASN A 148 16.68 8.85 -7.93
C ASN A 148 16.40 7.34 -7.87
N ASP A 149 17.16 6.54 -8.63
CA ASP A 149 17.10 5.09 -8.59
C ASP A 149 17.54 4.52 -7.23
N GLU A 150 18.70 4.92 -6.72
CA GLU A 150 19.23 4.49 -5.42
C GLU A 150 18.30 4.89 -4.28
N ARG A 151 17.75 6.11 -4.35
CA ARG A 151 16.76 6.62 -3.40
C ARG A 151 15.48 5.79 -3.42
N SER A 152 14.99 5.38 -4.59
CA SER A 152 13.81 4.53 -4.73
C SER A 152 14.08 3.12 -4.18
N ILE A 153 15.21 2.51 -4.56
CA ILE A 153 15.64 1.19 -4.07
C ILE A 153 15.76 1.20 -2.54
N PHE A 154 16.46 2.20 -1.99
CA PHE A 154 16.63 2.34 -0.54
C PHE A 154 15.29 2.54 0.17
N PHE A 155 14.39 3.35 -0.37
CA PHE A 155 13.06 3.57 0.20
C PHE A 155 12.26 2.26 0.29
N VAL A 156 12.14 1.57 -0.84
CA VAL A 156 11.35 0.34 -0.96
C VAL A 156 11.90 -0.77 -0.07
N ARG A 157 13.21 -1.04 -0.17
CA ARG A 157 13.87 -2.06 0.66
C ARG A 157 13.82 -1.67 2.14
N GLY A 158 13.98 -0.39 2.46
CA GLY A 158 13.85 0.12 3.83
C GLY A 158 12.46 -0.10 4.41
N ALA A 159 11.40 0.10 3.64
CA ALA A 159 10.03 -0.21 4.07
C ALA A 159 9.85 -1.71 4.35
N PHE A 160 10.31 -2.59 3.45
CA PHE A 160 10.22 -4.04 3.64
C PHE A 160 11.04 -4.55 4.83
N GLU A 161 12.30 -4.12 4.97
CA GLU A 161 13.12 -4.49 6.13
C GLU A 161 12.53 -3.98 7.45
N THR A 162 11.92 -2.80 7.45
CA THR A 162 11.24 -2.27 8.65
C THR A 162 10.03 -3.12 9.01
N ILE A 163 9.24 -3.56 8.03
CA ILE A 163 8.07 -4.41 8.24
C ILE A 163 8.46 -5.80 8.75
N LYS A 164 9.53 -6.39 8.22
CA LYS A 164 10.13 -7.62 8.76
C LYS A 164 10.56 -7.45 10.21
N LYS A 165 11.25 -6.37 10.52
CA LYS A 165 11.72 -6.07 11.89
C LYS A 165 10.56 -5.86 12.87
N LEU A 166 9.42 -5.35 12.39
CA LEU A 166 8.18 -5.22 13.14
C LEU A 166 7.45 -6.56 13.35
N LEU A 167 7.81 -7.61 12.60
CA LEU A 167 7.10 -8.89 12.53
C LEU A 167 5.59 -8.69 12.26
N TRP A 168 5.27 -7.71 11.42
CA TRP A 168 3.89 -7.37 11.06
C TRP A 168 3.63 -7.81 9.63
N ILE A 169 2.90 -8.90 9.47
CA ILE A 169 2.70 -9.58 8.18
C ILE A 169 1.52 -8.91 7.46
N PRO A 170 1.73 -8.17 6.35
CA PRO A 170 0.64 -7.59 5.56
C PRO A 170 -0.07 -8.65 4.72
N ASP A 171 -1.38 -8.50 4.57
CA ASP A 171 -2.17 -9.22 3.57
C ASP A 171 -2.09 -8.50 2.22
N VAL A 172 -2.10 -7.16 2.24
CA VAL A 172 -2.01 -6.30 1.06
C VAL A 172 -0.93 -5.25 1.25
N ILE A 173 -0.10 -5.06 0.22
CA ILE A 173 0.86 -3.97 0.09
C ILE A 173 0.33 -3.04 -1.00
N HIS A 174 -0.04 -1.82 -0.69
CA HIS A 174 -0.55 -0.84 -1.66
C HIS A 174 0.48 0.27 -1.91
N CYS A 175 1.06 0.25 -3.10
CA CYS A 175 2.06 1.19 -3.56
C CYS A 175 1.41 2.39 -4.28
N HIS A 176 1.83 3.61 -3.95
CA HIS A 176 1.33 4.85 -4.55
C HIS A 176 2.45 5.63 -5.23
N GLY A 177 2.36 5.75 -6.57
CA GLY A 177 3.25 6.56 -7.40
C GLY A 177 4.51 5.84 -7.90
N ALA A 178 5.03 6.30 -9.04
CA ALA A 178 6.14 5.69 -9.78
C ALA A 178 7.40 5.48 -8.95
N PHE A 179 7.68 6.33 -7.96
CA PHE A 179 8.83 6.16 -7.08
C PHE A 179 8.78 4.89 -6.22
N THR A 180 7.62 4.24 -6.14
CA THR A 180 7.40 2.99 -5.40
C THR A 180 7.35 1.75 -6.30
N ALA A 181 7.40 1.91 -7.62
CA ALA A 181 7.21 0.83 -8.59
C ALA A 181 8.23 -0.32 -8.44
N LEU A 182 9.46 -0.03 -7.98
CA LEU A 182 10.46 -1.07 -7.74
C LEU A 182 10.03 -2.06 -6.64
N ALA A 183 9.10 -1.68 -5.76
CA ALA A 183 8.53 -2.58 -4.75
C ALA A 183 7.93 -3.86 -5.34
N LEU A 184 7.37 -3.78 -6.55
CA LEU A 184 6.77 -4.91 -7.23
C LEU A 184 7.79 -6.02 -7.50
N ILE A 185 8.95 -5.67 -8.07
CA ILE A 185 9.99 -6.64 -8.42
C ILE A 185 10.82 -7.07 -7.21
N TYR A 186 11.04 -6.18 -6.24
CA TYR A 186 11.68 -6.57 -4.98
C TYR A 186 10.81 -7.57 -4.22
N LEU A 187 9.49 -7.33 -4.14
CA LEU A 187 8.57 -8.29 -3.51
C LEU A 187 8.63 -9.63 -4.24
N LYS A 188 8.54 -9.62 -5.57
CA LYS A 188 8.46 -10.83 -6.40
C LYS A 188 9.72 -11.69 -6.39
N GLN A 189 10.90 -11.10 -6.21
CA GLN A 189 12.15 -11.85 -6.34
C GLN A 189 13.00 -11.89 -5.06
N VAL A 190 13.08 -10.77 -4.33
CA VAL A 190 13.96 -10.67 -3.15
C VAL A 190 13.23 -11.09 -1.89
N TYR A 191 11.94 -10.74 -1.78
CA TYR A 191 11.14 -10.98 -0.57
C TYR A 191 10.10 -12.11 -0.72
N HIS A 192 10.02 -12.76 -1.88
CA HIS A 192 9.01 -13.77 -2.19
C HIS A 192 9.00 -14.94 -1.20
N ASP A 193 10.18 -15.46 -0.85
CA ASP A 193 10.31 -16.59 0.08
C ASP A 193 10.36 -16.16 1.55
N ASP A 194 10.33 -14.85 1.83
CA ASP A 194 10.32 -14.35 3.20
C ASP A 194 8.94 -14.61 3.83
N PRO A 195 8.84 -15.32 4.96
CA PRO A 195 7.55 -15.61 5.60
C PRO A 195 6.72 -14.36 5.94
N CYS A 196 7.35 -13.20 6.07
CA CYS A 196 6.65 -11.94 6.32
C CYS A 196 5.86 -11.45 5.10
N PHE A 197 6.20 -11.91 3.89
CA PHE A 197 5.66 -11.39 2.64
C PHE A 197 5.15 -12.47 1.68
N ALA A 198 5.45 -13.74 1.92
CA ALA A 198 5.15 -14.85 1.01
C ALA A 198 3.66 -14.99 0.61
N LYS A 199 2.73 -14.39 1.38
CA LYS A 199 1.29 -14.38 1.09
C LYS A 199 0.74 -13.00 0.76
N ALA A 200 1.55 -11.96 0.86
CA ALA A 200 1.11 -10.60 0.63
C ALA A 200 0.80 -10.40 -0.86
N LYS A 201 -0.35 -9.82 -1.14
CA LYS A 201 -0.70 -9.32 -2.48
C LYS A 201 -0.26 -7.88 -2.64
N ILE A 202 0.21 -7.49 -3.81
CA ILE A 202 0.69 -6.13 -4.06
C ILE A 202 -0.20 -5.38 -5.05
N VAL A 203 -0.71 -4.25 -4.61
CA VAL A 203 -1.57 -3.34 -5.37
C VAL A 203 -0.77 -2.09 -5.73
N TYR A 204 -1.04 -1.52 -6.91
CA TYR A 204 -0.39 -0.30 -7.35
C TYR A 204 -1.39 0.73 -7.88
N SER A 205 -1.31 1.95 -7.35
CA SER A 205 -2.08 3.11 -7.82
C SER A 205 -1.28 3.93 -8.84
N LEU A 206 -1.88 4.11 -10.03
CA LEU A 206 -1.35 4.90 -11.14
C LEU A 206 -1.84 6.35 -11.05
N TYR A 207 -0.96 7.31 -11.27
CA TYR A 207 -1.26 8.74 -11.16
C TYR A 207 -0.71 9.51 -12.36
N ASN A 208 -1.37 10.62 -12.69
CA ASN A 208 -0.86 11.60 -13.64
C ASN A 208 -0.08 12.69 -12.89
N ASP A 209 1.14 12.36 -12.46
CA ASP A 209 1.98 13.28 -11.68
C ASP A 209 2.54 14.39 -12.60
N PRO A 210 2.26 15.69 -12.34
CA PRO A 210 2.80 16.79 -13.13
C PRO A 210 4.31 17.00 -12.94
N SER A 211 4.93 16.33 -11.97
CA SER A 211 6.38 16.36 -11.72
C SER A 211 6.91 14.94 -11.56
N PRO A 212 6.86 14.13 -12.65
CA PRO A 212 7.19 12.72 -12.60
C PRO A 212 8.67 12.51 -12.26
N VAL A 213 8.95 11.39 -11.59
CA VAL A 213 10.33 10.95 -11.40
C VAL A 213 10.87 10.39 -12.71
N GLU A 214 12.12 10.70 -12.99
CA GLU A 214 12.92 9.93 -13.96
C GLU A 214 14.12 9.35 -13.22
N MET A 215 14.39 8.09 -13.52
CA MET A 215 15.55 7.38 -13.01
C MET A 215 16.71 7.52 -14.00
N PRO A 216 17.96 7.57 -13.51
CA PRO A 216 19.12 7.58 -14.38
C PRO A 216 19.23 6.26 -15.18
N ALA A 217 19.97 6.28 -16.30
CA ALA A 217 20.08 5.12 -17.20
C ALA A 217 20.77 3.92 -16.51
N GLU A 218 21.60 4.20 -15.51
CA GLU A 218 22.33 3.27 -14.67
C GLU A 218 21.41 2.41 -13.77
N LEU A 219 20.09 2.71 -13.71
CA LEU A 219 19.12 1.93 -12.95
C LEU A 219 19.24 0.43 -13.24
N PHE A 220 19.28 0.03 -14.52
CA PHE A 220 19.31 -1.39 -14.89
C PHE A 220 20.58 -2.10 -14.39
N GLU A 221 21.72 -1.41 -14.39
CA GLU A 221 22.97 -1.96 -13.87
C GLU A 221 22.87 -2.21 -12.37
N LYS A 222 22.27 -1.28 -11.62
CA LYS A 222 22.05 -1.40 -10.17
C LYS A 222 21.02 -2.48 -9.82
N LEU A 223 19.95 -2.61 -10.61
CA LEU A 223 18.97 -3.69 -10.40
C LEU A 223 19.59 -5.07 -10.68
N ARG A 224 20.44 -5.20 -11.71
CA ARG A 224 21.19 -6.44 -11.97
C ARG A 224 22.22 -6.73 -10.89
N PHE A 225 22.83 -5.70 -10.32
CA PHE A 225 23.72 -5.83 -9.17
C PHE A 225 22.97 -6.44 -7.96
N ASP A 226 21.73 -6.00 -7.72
CA ASP A 226 20.80 -6.61 -6.75
C ASP A 226 20.25 -7.99 -7.20
N LYS A 227 20.82 -8.56 -8.27
CA LYS A 227 20.50 -9.88 -8.85
C LYS A 227 19.08 -9.99 -9.40
N LEU A 228 18.40 -8.87 -9.69
CA LEU A 228 17.10 -8.90 -10.34
C LEU A 228 17.24 -9.43 -11.78
N ALA A 229 16.39 -10.38 -12.12
CA ALA A 229 16.46 -11.09 -13.39
C ALA A 229 16.05 -10.17 -14.56
N ASP A 230 16.70 -10.30 -15.71
CA ASP A 230 16.44 -9.46 -16.89
C ASP A 230 14.99 -9.61 -17.39
N GLU A 231 14.36 -10.77 -17.18
CA GLU A 231 12.95 -10.99 -17.50
C GLU A 231 12.03 -10.04 -16.70
N LEU A 232 12.40 -9.72 -15.45
CA LEU A 232 11.67 -8.74 -14.65
C LEU A 232 11.81 -7.33 -15.20
N LEU A 233 12.99 -6.99 -15.72
CA LEU A 233 13.30 -5.65 -16.20
C LEU A 233 12.79 -5.41 -17.63
N ALA A 234 12.54 -6.47 -18.39
CA ALA A 234 12.09 -6.40 -19.79
C ALA A 234 10.80 -5.59 -19.98
N SER A 235 9.88 -5.59 -19.00
CA SER A 235 8.63 -4.82 -19.07
C SER A 235 8.86 -3.30 -19.11
N MET A 236 10.02 -2.81 -18.67
CA MET A 236 10.37 -1.38 -18.74
C MET A 236 10.77 -0.93 -20.15
N GLY A 237 10.95 -1.86 -21.10
CA GLY A 237 11.31 -1.52 -22.48
C GLY A 237 12.67 -0.83 -22.63
N GLY A 238 13.58 -0.99 -21.68
CA GLY A 238 14.88 -0.31 -21.66
C GLY A 238 14.82 1.19 -21.35
N GLN A 239 13.67 1.69 -20.91
CA GLN A 239 13.48 3.08 -20.49
C GLN A 239 13.46 3.20 -18.96
N THR A 240 13.68 4.40 -18.43
CA THR A 240 13.81 4.66 -16.98
C THR A 240 12.94 5.83 -16.51
N ASP A 241 12.03 6.31 -17.36
CA ASP A 241 11.04 7.34 -17.02
C ASP A 241 9.87 6.77 -16.20
N SER A 242 8.97 7.65 -15.76
CA SER A 242 7.79 7.27 -14.97
C SER A 242 6.89 6.26 -15.69
N VAL A 243 6.77 6.32 -17.02
CA VAL A 243 5.92 5.38 -17.78
C VAL A 243 6.57 4.00 -17.85
N ALA A 244 7.90 3.92 -17.92
CA ALA A 244 8.64 2.67 -17.77
C ALA A 244 8.43 2.03 -16.39
N LEU A 245 8.42 2.84 -15.32
CA LEU A 245 8.10 2.39 -13.96
C LEU A 245 6.64 1.93 -13.84
N ASP A 246 5.70 2.64 -14.46
CA ASP A 246 4.30 2.23 -14.48
C ASP A 246 4.09 0.93 -15.28
N ARG A 247 4.82 0.73 -16.40
CA ARG A 247 4.82 -0.55 -17.14
C ARG A 247 5.32 -1.71 -16.28
N LEU A 248 6.40 -1.52 -15.53
CA LEU A 248 6.89 -2.48 -14.56
C LEU A 248 5.81 -2.79 -13.51
N ALA A 249 5.19 -1.76 -12.95
CA ALA A 249 4.19 -1.93 -11.93
C ALA A 249 2.96 -2.68 -12.45
N ILE A 250 2.46 -2.33 -13.64
CA ILE A 250 1.35 -3.01 -14.31
C ILE A 250 1.71 -4.47 -14.60
N ALA A 251 2.94 -4.78 -15.00
CA ALA A 251 3.38 -6.14 -15.28
C ALA A 251 3.42 -7.04 -14.02
N TYR A 252 3.71 -6.47 -12.83
CA TYR A 252 3.98 -7.26 -11.63
C TYR A 252 3.02 -7.07 -10.46
N ALA A 253 2.11 -6.10 -10.49
CA ALA A 253 1.07 -5.96 -9.48
C ALA A 253 0.05 -7.12 -9.53
N ASP A 254 -0.56 -7.46 -8.40
CA ASP A 254 -1.74 -8.35 -8.32
C ASP A 254 -3.05 -7.58 -8.56
N GLY A 255 -3.04 -6.27 -8.36
CA GLY A 255 -4.19 -5.40 -8.61
C GLY A 255 -3.77 -3.96 -8.92
N LEU A 256 -4.56 -3.27 -9.73
CA LEU A 256 -4.27 -1.91 -10.18
C LEU A 256 -5.39 -0.96 -9.76
N VAL A 257 -5.03 0.27 -9.44
CA VAL A 257 -5.99 1.34 -9.13
C VAL A 257 -5.70 2.51 -10.04
N ARG A 258 -6.75 3.03 -10.68
CA ARG A 258 -6.69 4.31 -11.39
C ARG A 258 -6.77 5.45 -10.38
N GLY A 259 -5.62 6.01 -10.01
CA GLY A 259 -5.50 7.06 -8.99
C GLY A 259 -5.79 8.49 -9.47
N SER A 260 -5.79 8.74 -10.78
CA SER A 260 -6.12 10.03 -11.39
C SER A 260 -7.27 9.89 -12.41
N ALA A 261 -8.06 10.95 -12.57
CA ALA A 261 -9.19 10.98 -13.51
C ALA A 261 -8.74 10.74 -14.95
N GLU A 262 -7.57 11.26 -15.33
CA GLU A 262 -6.94 11.11 -16.64
C GLU A 262 -5.53 10.56 -16.44
N LEU A 263 -5.17 9.50 -17.16
CA LEU A 263 -3.81 8.97 -17.21
C LEU A 263 -3.21 9.21 -18.61
N SER A 264 -1.90 8.96 -18.76
CA SER A 264 -1.28 9.07 -20.08
C SER A 264 -1.87 8.06 -21.07
N PRO A 265 -1.97 8.36 -22.37
CA PRO A 265 -2.56 7.45 -23.36
C PRO A 265 -1.92 6.05 -23.39
N GLU A 266 -0.61 5.98 -23.11
CA GLU A 266 0.10 4.71 -23.01
C GLU A 266 -0.34 3.90 -21.80
N VAL A 267 -0.43 4.52 -20.61
CA VAL A 267 -0.91 3.86 -19.39
C VAL A 267 -2.36 3.41 -19.54
N GLU A 268 -3.22 4.21 -20.17
CA GLU A 268 -4.60 3.84 -20.51
C GLU A 268 -4.65 2.58 -21.38
N THR A 269 -3.79 2.53 -22.40
CA THR A 269 -3.70 1.37 -23.29
C THR A 269 -3.27 0.12 -22.53
N LEU A 270 -2.26 0.23 -21.66
CA LEU A 270 -1.79 -0.87 -20.82
C LEU A 270 -2.88 -1.37 -19.85
N LEU A 271 -3.62 -0.46 -19.22
CA LEU A 271 -4.76 -0.81 -18.36
C LEU A 271 -5.90 -1.49 -19.11
N SER A 272 -6.11 -1.19 -20.39
CA SER A 272 -7.13 -1.86 -21.20
C SER A 272 -6.74 -3.28 -21.64
N GLN A 273 -5.46 -3.62 -21.56
CA GLN A 273 -4.90 -4.89 -22.05
C GLN A 273 -4.57 -5.89 -20.92
N THR A 274 -4.56 -5.44 -19.65
CA THR A 274 -4.29 -6.29 -18.50
C THR A 274 -5.51 -7.15 -18.15
N ASP A 275 -5.26 -8.39 -17.71
CA ASP A 275 -6.25 -9.33 -17.18
C ASP A 275 -6.46 -9.19 -15.66
N LYS A 276 -5.64 -8.35 -15.02
CA LYS A 276 -5.64 -8.14 -13.57
C LYS A 276 -6.85 -7.34 -13.10
N PRO A 277 -7.29 -7.51 -11.84
CA PRO A 277 -8.26 -6.62 -11.22
C PRO A 277 -7.84 -5.14 -11.32
N VAL A 278 -8.75 -4.30 -11.82
CA VAL A 278 -8.56 -2.84 -11.89
C VAL A 278 -9.71 -2.14 -11.17
N LEU A 279 -9.39 -1.34 -10.15
CA LEU A 279 -10.33 -0.38 -9.56
C LEU A 279 -10.30 0.92 -10.37
N GLY A 280 -11.47 1.33 -10.87
CA GLY A 280 -11.63 2.59 -11.58
C GLY A 280 -11.40 3.83 -10.70
N TYR A 281 -11.29 4.99 -11.34
CA TYR A 281 -11.06 6.25 -10.64
C TYR A 281 -12.17 6.56 -9.64
N GLN A 282 -11.76 6.92 -8.42
CA GLN A 282 -12.65 7.27 -7.32
C GLN A 282 -12.59 8.79 -7.12
N GLN A 283 -13.60 9.52 -7.61
CA GLN A 283 -13.66 10.98 -7.47
C GLN A 283 -13.65 11.41 -6.00
N GLU A 284 -14.36 10.66 -5.16
CA GLU A 284 -14.24 10.69 -3.71
C GLU A 284 -13.78 9.31 -3.25
N ILE A 285 -13.02 9.24 -2.15
CA ILE A 285 -12.48 7.96 -1.67
C ILE A 285 -13.60 7.09 -1.11
N ASP A 286 -14.08 6.14 -1.92
CA ASP A 286 -15.08 5.14 -1.52
C ASP A 286 -14.41 3.97 -0.79
N THR A 287 -14.56 3.95 0.53
CA THR A 287 -13.94 2.93 1.39
C THR A 287 -14.49 1.53 1.14
N GLU A 288 -15.76 1.41 0.76
CA GLU A 288 -16.37 0.11 0.44
C GLU A 288 -15.81 -0.43 -0.87
N ALA A 289 -15.68 0.42 -1.89
CA ALA A 289 -15.07 0.06 -3.17
C ALA A 289 -13.64 -0.46 -3.00
N TYR A 290 -12.80 0.23 -2.20
CA TYR A 290 -11.44 -0.24 -1.90
C TYR A 290 -11.42 -1.57 -1.13
N ASN A 291 -12.29 -1.74 -0.13
CA ASN A 291 -12.37 -3.01 0.62
C ASN A 291 -12.79 -4.18 -0.26
N LEU A 292 -13.80 -3.99 -1.11
CA LEU A 292 -14.23 -4.99 -2.09
C LEU A 292 -13.12 -5.31 -3.08
N PHE A 293 -12.40 -4.30 -3.56
CA PHE A 293 -11.26 -4.47 -4.44
C PHE A 293 -10.12 -5.25 -3.77
N TYR A 294 -9.77 -4.95 -2.52
CA TYR A 294 -8.76 -5.73 -1.79
C TYR A 294 -9.19 -7.19 -1.61
N ASN A 295 -10.47 -7.46 -1.34
CA ASN A 295 -10.99 -8.83 -1.30
C ASN A 295 -10.86 -9.53 -2.67
N GLN A 296 -11.18 -8.83 -3.76
CA GLN A 296 -11.04 -9.35 -5.11
C GLN A 296 -9.57 -9.71 -5.40
N VAL A 297 -8.62 -8.83 -5.09
CA VAL A 297 -7.18 -9.08 -5.30
C VAL A 297 -6.68 -10.27 -4.46
N LEU A 298 -7.11 -10.38 -3.21
CA LEU A 298 -6.74 -11.50 -2.33
C LEU A 298 -7.29 -12.86 -2.79
N THR A 299 -8.39 -12.87 -3.54
CA THR A 299 -9.02 -14.09 -4.05
C THR A 299 -8.67 -14.39 -5.50
N HIS A 300 -7.98 -13.47 -6.17
CA HIS A 300 -7.52 -13.64 -7.55
C HIS A 300 -6.27 -14.52 -7.59
N ASN A 301 -6.39 -15.65 -8.29
CA ASN A 301 -5.27 -16.56 -8.55
C ASN A 301 -4.45 -16.09 -9.74
#